data_AF-A0A496YRB5-F1
#
_entry.id   AF-A0A496YRB5-F1
#
_cell.length_a   1.000
_cell.length_b   1.000
_cell.length_c   1.000
_cell.angle_alpha   90.00
_cell.angle_beta   90.00
_cell.angle_gamma   90.00
#
_symmetry.space_group_name_H-M   'P 1'
#
loop_
_entity.id
_entity.type
_entity.pdbx_description
1 polymer ?
#
loop_
_entity_poly.entity_id
_entity_poly.type
_entity_poly.pdbx_seq_one_letter_code
_entity_poly.pdbx_strand_id
1 'polypeptide(L)'
;MKFIHTADTHLGFEITSVPQRGIPVLLIPGNHERSRFPFDLFHGSKNVFVFDCPKWISLRLGGYSVGIAGFPFIRENSRRTFLNALEQTEYDSLRSDFNILVTHQAFDQATVGPVDFTFREGRPDTISRRTR
;
A
#
# COMPACT_ATOMS: atom_id res chain seq x y z
N MET A 1 -15.95 9.53 1.13
CA MET A 1 -14.71 9.11 1.83
C MET A 1 -13.54 9.57 0.96
N LYS A 2 -12.58 10.35 1.50
CA LYS A 2 -11.41 10.81 0.73
C LYS A 2 -10.19 10.02 1.22
N PHE A 3 -9.66 9.15 0.36
CA PHE A 3 -8.34 8.57 0.53
C PHE A 3 -7.35 9.42 -0.26
N ILE A 4 -6.30 9.90 0.40
CA ILE A 4 -5.15 10.51 -0.28
C ILE A 4 -4.12 9.39 -0.41
N HIS A 5 -4.06 8.77 -1.59
CA HIS A 5 -2.98 7.86 -1.95
C HIS A 5 -1.91 8.67 -2.66
N THR A 6 -0.72 8.76 -2.07
CA THR A 6 0.44 9.42 -2.67
C THR A 6 1.50 8.36 -2.92
N ALA A 7 1.78 8.10 -4.21
CA ALA A 7 2.75 7.13 -4.68
C ALA A 7 4.17 7.73 -4.86
N ASP A 8 4.38 8.99 -4.48
CA ASP A 8 5.66 9.67 -4.61
C ASP A 8 5.86 10.65 -3.45
N THR A 9 6.90 10.44 -2.65
CA THR A 9 7.18 11.18 -1.42
C THR A 9 7.71 12.61 -1.60
N HIS A 10 7.55 13.19 -2.79
CA HIS A 10 7.96 14.58 -3.08
C HIS A 10 7.14 15.65 -2.32
N LEU A 11 6.14 15.27 -1.53
CA LEU A 11 5.26 16.17 -0.77
C LEU A 11 5.40 15.97 0.76
N GLY A 12 6.62 16.14 1.29
CA GLY A 12 6.88 16.02 2.73
C GLY A 12 6.12 17.03 3.63
N PHE A 13 5.61 18.13 3.06
CA PHE A 13 4.91 19.19 3.82
C PHE A 13 3.40 18.94 4.02
N GLU A 14 2.73 18.15 3.18
CA GLU A 14 1.27 17.98 3.30
C GLU A 14 0.86 16.81 4.21
N ILE A 15 1.70 15.76 4.27
CA ILE A 15 1.42 14.50 4.98
C ILE A 15 1.22 14.70 6.49
N THR A 16 1.83 15.72 7.11
CA THR A 16 1.71 15.97 8.55
C THR A 16 0.45 16.75 8.95
N SER A 17 -0.15 17.51 8.03
CA SER A 17 -1.32 18.36 8.32
C SER A 17 -2.67 17.62 8.27
N VAL A 18 -2.77 16.59 7.42
CA VAL A 18 -3.99 15.79 7.24
C VAL A 18 -4.35 14.98 8.49
N PRO A 19 -3.39 14.27 9.15
CA PRO A 19 -3.65 13.52 10.38
C PRO A 19 -4.15 14.38 11.54
N GLN A 20 -3.69 15.64 11.61
CA GLN A 20 -4.11 16.61 12.64
C GLN A 20 -5.60 16.95 12.55
N ARG A 21 -6.22 16.76 11.38
CA ARG A 21 -7.67 16.95 11.17
C ARG A 21 -8.51 15.70 11.47
N GLY A 22 -7.90 14.68 12.08
CA GLY A 22 -8.58 13.41 12.40
C GLY A 22 -8.76 12.48 11.20
N ILE A 23 -8.14 12.79 10.06
CA ILE A 23 -8.21 11.97 8.85
C ILE A 23 -7.08 10.93 8.90
N PRO A 24 -7.38 9.62 8.90
CA PRO A 24 -6.36 8.58 8.83
C PRO A 24 -5.55 8.67 7.54
N VAL A 25 -4.22 8.60 7.67
CA VAL A 25 -3.29 8.56 6.55
C VAL A 25 -2.54 7.23 6.59
N LEU A 26 -2.65 6.46 5.50
CA LEU A 26 -1.88 5.24 5.32
C LEU A 26 -0.75 5.49 4.34
N LEU A 27 0.45 5.04 4.70
CA LEU A 27 1.66 5.17 3.89
C LEU A 27 2.21 3.79 3.59
N ILE A 28 2.46 3.52 2.31
CA ILE A 28 3.14 2.31 1.84
C ILE A 28 4.39 2.74 1.08
N PRO A 29 5.59 2.26 1.48
CA PRO A 29 6.81 2.55 0.74
C PRO A 29 6.74 1.99 -0.68
N GLY A 30 6.92 2.86 -1.67
CA GLY A 30 6.99 2.52 -3.08
C GLY A 30 8.40 2.14 -3.53
N ASN A 31 8.64 2.18 -4.85
CA ASN A 31 9.91 1.79 -5.45
C ASN A 31 11.03 2.85 -5.30
N HIS A 32 10.68 4.09 -4.99
CA HIS A 32 11.61 5.23 -4.86
C HIS A 32 12.03 5.50 -3.41
N GLU A 33 11.24 5.05 -2.43
CA GLU A 33 11.38 5.33 -0.99
C GLU A 33 12.57 4.61 -0.32
N ARG A 34 13.34 3.82 -1.08
CA ARG A 34 14.39 2.88 -0.63
C ARG A 34 15.59 3.47 0.11
N SER A 35 15.80 4.78 0.11
CA SER A 35 17.05 5.37 0.62
C SER A 35 16.86 6.37 1.76
N ARG A 36 15.65 6.90 1.96
CA ARG A 36 15.39 7.99 2.92
C ARG A 36 13.94 8.05 3.40
N PHE A 37 13.18 6.95 3.42
CA PHE A 37 11.87 7.05 4.06
C PHE A 37 12.10 7.32 5.55
N PRO A 38 11.70 8.49 6.09
CA PRO A 38 11.99 8.84 7.47
C PRO A 38 10.94 8.14 8.32
N PHE A 39 11.06 6.82 8.45
CA PHE A 39 10.15 5.99 9.23
C PHE A 39 9.94 6.61 10.61
N ASP A 40 11.01 7.05 11.26
CA ASP A 40 10.98 7.67 12.58
C ASP A 40 10.14 8.96 12.66
N LEU A 41 9.99 9.70 11.55
CA LEU A 41 9.16 10.92 11.50
C LEU A 41 7.66 10.59 11.58
N PHE A 42 7.28 9.42 11.06
CA PHE A 42 5.87 9.02 10.94
C PHE A 42 5.46 7.99 12.01
N HIS A 43 6.40 7.21 12.52
CA HIS A 43 6.18 6.31 13.65
C HIS A 43 5.91 7.12 14.93
N GLY A 44 4.66 7.11 15.38
CA GLY A 44 4.21 7.83 16.59
C GLY A 44 3.28 9.01 16.31
N SER A 45 3.11 9.41 15.05
CA SER A 45 2.08 10.38 14.68
C SER A 45 0.69 9.77 14.80
N LYS A 46 -0.18 10.38 15.61
CA LYS A 46 -1.58 9.95 15.73
C LYS A 46 -2.26 10.02 14.35
N ASN A 47 -2.99 8.97 13.98
CA ASN A 47 -3.66 8.81 12.68
C ASN A 47 -2.74 8.62 11.46
N VAL A 48 -1.45 8.35 11.64
CA VAL A 48 -0.55 7.92 10.56
C VAL A 48 -0.20 6.45 10.72
N PHE A 49 -0.38 5.67 9.67
CA PHE A 49 -0.14 4.23 9.66
C PHE A 49 0.83 3.89 8.53
N VAL A 50 2.04 3.47 8.88
CA VAL A 50 3.07 3.10 7.92
C VAL A 50 3.11 1.59 7.75
N PHE A 51 3.08 1.11 6.50
CA PHE A 51 3.18 -0.31 6.13
C PHE A 51 4.59 -0.61 5.63
N ASP A 52 5.56 -0.54 6.53
CA ASP A 52 6.97 -0.85 6.32
C ASP A 52 7.30 -2.35 6.33
N CYS A 53 6.37 -3.16 6.83
CA CYS A 53 6.33 -4.62 6.72
C CYS A 53 4.90 -5.08 6.42
N PRO A 54 4.70 -6.35 5.99
CA PRO A 54 3.39 -6.94 5.87
C PRO A 54 2.61 -6.85 7.19
N LYS A 55 1.48 -6.15 7.16
CA LYS A 55 0.60 -5.96 8.31
C LYS A 55 -0.81 -5.59 7.87
N TRP A 56 -1.71 -5.54 8.84
CA TRP A 56 -3.04 -4.98 8.68
C TRP A 56 -3.43 -4.08 9.84
N ILE A 57 -4.44 -3.23 9.61
CA ILE A 57 -5.11 -2.42 10.63
C ILE A 57 -6.63 -2.50 10.43
N SER A 58 -7.40 -2.26 11.50
CA SER A 58 -8.85 -2.05 11.39
C SER A 58 -9.21 -0.66 11.89
N LEU A 59 -10.00 0.06 11.09
CA LEU A 59 -10.48 1.40 11.38
C LEU A 59 -12.01 1.43 11.38
N ARG A 60 -12.60 2.27 12.22
CA ARG A 60 -14.02 2.64 12.10
C ARG A 60 -14.16 3.92 11.30
N LEU A 61 -14.73 3.83 10.10
CA LEU A 61 -14.88 4.95 9.17
C LEU A 61 -16.35 5.10 8.78
N GLY A 62 -16.97 6.22 9.16
CA GLY A 62 -18.38 6.50 8.80
C GLY A 62 -19.38 5.45 9.29
N GLY A 63 -19.10 4.80 10.43
CA GLY A 63 -19.94 3.72 10.99
C GLY A 63 -19.55 2.31 10.53
N TYR A 64 -18.73 2.18 9.49
CA TYR A 64 -18.25 0.90 8.97
C TYR A 64 -16.93 0.49 9.62
N SER A 65 -16.76 -0.82 9.81
CA SER A 65 -15.46 -1.44 10.05
C SER A 65 -14.73 -1.61 8.71
N VAL A 66 -13.51 -1.08 8.63
CA VAL A 66 -12.67 -1.14 7.42
C VAL A 66 -11.34 -1.78 7.78
N GLY A 67 -11.13 -3.00 7.29
CA GLY A 67 -9.88 -3.73 7.39
C GLY A 67 -8.96 -3.33 6.25
N ILE A 68 -7.73 -2.95 6.56
CA ILE A 68 -6.75 -2.53 5.55
C ILE A 68 -5.48 -3.33 5.74
N ALA A 69 -5.11 -4.10 4.72
CA ALA A 69 -3.85 -4.84 4.66
C ALA A 69 -2.89 -4.20 3.65
N GLY A 70 -1.60 -4.35 3.89
CA GLY A 70 -0.59 -3.86 2.96
C GLY A 70 0.82 -4.28 3.33
N PHE A 71 1.74 -4.00 2.42
CA PHE A 71 3.17 -4.28 2.56
C PHE A 71 3.96 -3.37 1.61
N PRO A 72 5.25 -3.12 1.90
CA PRO A 72 6.10 -2.28 1.06
C PRO A 72 6.33 -2.92 -0.32
N PHE A 73 6.79 -2.10 -1.27
CA PHE A 73 7.15 -2.56 -2.61
C PHE A 73 8.16 -3.72 -2.59
N ILE A 74 7.77 -4.83 -3.20
CA ILE A 74 8.56 -6.03 -3.42
C ILE A 74 9.26 -5.91 -4.79
N ARG A 75 10.59 -5.95 -4.78
CA ARG A 75 11.43 -5.77 -5.99
C ARG A 75 11.57 -7.04 -6.81
N GLU A 76 11.95 -8.11 -6.15
CA GLU A 76 12.48 -9.31 -6.79
C GLU A 76 11.51 -10.47 -6.59
N ASN A 77 11.34 -11.25 -7.66
CA ASN A 77 10.41 -12.37 -7.70
C ASN A 77 9.00 -11.97 -7.22
N SER A 78 8.52 -10.80 -7.65
CA SER A 78 7.30 -10.19 -7.12
C SER A 78 6.12 -11.16 -7.20
N ARG A 79 6.03 -11.96 -8.26
CA ARG A 79 5.04 -13.04 -8.40
C ARG A 79 4.96 -13.99 -7.19
N ARG A 80 6.11 -14.50 -6.70
CA ARG A 80 6.15 -15.45 -5.59
C ARG A 80 6.09 -14.74 -4.24
N THR A 81 6.83 -13.65 -4.13
CA THR A 81 6.97 -12.92 -2.88
C THR A 81 5.69 -12.16 -2.51
N PHE A 82 4.88 -11.75 -3.49
CA PHE A 82 3.59 -11.09 -3.26
C PHE A 82 2.60 -11.97 -2.51
N LEU A 83 2.45 -13.24 -2.91
CA LEU A 83 1.54 -14.16 -2.21
C LEU A 83 1.96 -14.39 -0.76
N ASN A 84 3.26 -14.57 -0.53
CA ASN A 84 3.79 -14.72 0.82
C ASN A 84 3.56 -13.43 1.65
N ALA A 85 3.83 -12.26 1.08
CA ALA A 85 3.56 -10.99 1.76
C ALA A 85 2.07 -10.81 2.06
N LEU A 86 1.17 -11.18 1.14
CA LEU A 86 -0.27 -11.13 1.34
C LEU A 86 -0.71 -12.08 2.46
N GLU A 87 -0.20 -13.30 2.48
CA GLU A 87 -0.45 -14.27 3.56
C GLU A 87 -0.01 -13.73 4.93
N GLN A 88 1.17 -13.10 5.00
CA GLN A 88 1.67 -12.47 6.22
C GLN A 88 0.81 -11.29 6.71
N THR A 89 -0.01 -10.69 5.84
CA THR A 89 -0.99 -9.68 6.28
C THR A 89 -2.28 -10.27 6.85
N GLU A 90 -2.46 -11.59 6.82
CA GLU A 90 -3.69 -12.27 7.25
C GLU A 90 -4.95 -11.77 6.50
N TYR A 91 -4.78 -11.32 5.25
CA TYR A 91 -5.87 -10.71 4.46
C TYR A 91 -7.10 -11.62 4.32
N ASP A 92 -6.90 -12.92 4.14
CA ASP A 92 -7.99 -13.89 4.02
C ASP A 92 -8.78 -14.07 5.32
N SER A 93 -8.17 -13.75 6.46
CA SER A 93 -8.76 -13.82 7.79
C SER A 93 -9.42 -12.50 8.22
N LEU A 94 -9.18 -11.40 7.51
CA LEU A 94 -9.79 -10.10 7.81
C LEU A 94 -11.32 -10.19 7.72
N ARG A 95 -12.00 -9.80 8.79
CA ARG A 95 -13.45 -9.70 8.88
C ARG A 95 -13.81 -8.25 9.20
N SER A 96 -14.28 -7.53 8.19
CA SER A 96 -14.72 -6.15 8.27
C SER A 96 -15.80 -5.92 7.22
N ASP A 97 -16.56 -4.84 7.33
CA ASP A 97 -17.56 -4.48 6.32
C ASP A 97 -16.90 -4.24 4.95
N PHE A 98 -15.67 -3.71 4.98
CA PHE A 98 -14.80 -3.59 3.80
C PHE A 98 -13.39 -4.07 4.13
N ASN A 99 -12.84 -4.92 3.26
CA ASN A 99 -11.43 -5.30 3.27
C ASN A 99 -10.74 -4.62 2.07
N ILE A 100 -9.67 -3.88 2.33
CA ILE A 100 -8.89 -3.16 1.32
C ILE A 100 -7.46 -3.67 1.36
N LEU A 101 -6.97 -4.17 0.24
CA LEU A 101 -5.55 -4.41 0.03
C LEU A 101 -4.91 -3.17 -0.61
N VAL A 102 -3.90 -2.62 0.03
CA VAL A 102 -3.10 -1.51 -0.51
C VAL A 102 -1.70 -2.03 -0.84
N THR A 103 -1.25 -1.77 -2.06
CA THR A 103 0.06 -2.22 -2.53
C THR A 103 0.59 -1.27 -3.60
N HIS A 104 1.92 -1.19 -3.71
CA HIS A 104 2.60 -0.45 -4.78
C HIS A 104 3.26 -1.45 -5.70
N GLN A 105 2.52 -2.01 -6.65
CA GLN A 105 3.01 -3.07 -7.53
C GLN A 105 2.46 -2.95 -8.95
N ALA A 106 3.18 -3.51 -9.92
CA ALA A 106 2.69 -3.68 -11.28
C ALA A 106 1.90 -5.00 -11.40
N PHE A 107 0.66 -4.90 -11.85
CA PHE A 107 -0.17 -6.05 -12.21
C PHE A 107 -0.22 -6.23 -13.72
N ASP A 108 -0.40 -7.47 -14.18
CA ASP A 108 -0.49 -7.76 -15.60
C ASP A 108 -1.61 -6.94 -16.27
N GLN A 109 -1.36 -6.54 -17.52
CA GLN A 109 -2.20 -5.65 -18.34
C GLN A 109 -2.37 -4.22 -17.80
N ALA A 110 -1.71 -3.83 -16.71
CA ALA A 110 -1.61 -2.43 -16.35
C ALA A 110 -0.84 -1.67 -17.46
N THR A 111 -1.39 -0.54 -17.90
CA THR A 111 -0.77 0.33 -18.90
C THR A 111 -0.45 1.67 -18.26
N VAL A 112 0.80 2.11 -18.39
CA VAL A 112 1.32 3.30 -17.69
C VAL A 112 2.24 4.14 -18.57
N GLY A 113 2.39 5.40 -18.18
CA GLY A 113 3.38 6.31 -18.76
C GLY A 113 2.97 6.88 -20.13
N PRO A 114 3.74 7.84 -20.65
CA PRO A 114 3.41 8.61 -21.86
C PRO A 114 3.48 7.81 -23.16
N VAL A 115 3.99 6.57 -23.11
CA VAL A 115 4.15 5.67 -24.27
C VAL A 115 3.26 4.43 -24.17
N ASP A 116 2.25 4.45 -23.29
CA ASP A 116 1.31 3.34 -23.09
C ASP A 116 2.01 1.99 -22.87
N PHE A 117 3.02 1.98 -21.99
CA PHE A 117 3.73 0.74 -21.68
C PHE A 117 2.81 -0.21 -20.91
N THR A 118 2.56 -1.39 -21.46
CA THR A 118 1.76 -2.43 -20.81
C THR A 118 2.64 -3.49 -20.13
N PHE A 119 2.42 -3.73 -18.84
CA PHE A 119 3.02 -4.84 -18.10
C PHE A 119 2.42 -6.18 -18.55
N ARG A 120 3.15 -6.95 -19.34
CA ARG A 120 2.67 -8.26 -19.83
C ARG A 120 2.82 -9.36 -18.78
N GLU A 121 1.94 -10.35 -18.86
CA GLU A 121 2.02 -11.56 -18.04
C GLU A 121 3.35 -12.29 -18.29
N GLY A 122 3.90 -12.93 -17.24
CA GLY A 122 5.12 -13.73 -17.31
C GLY A 122 6.41 -12.95 -17.02
N ARG A 123 6.36 -11.62 -16.90
CA ARG A 123 7.51 -10.84 -16.46
C ARG A 123 7.80 -11.08 -14.96
N PRO A 124 9.07 -11.09 -14.54
CA PRO A 124 9.45 -11.31 -13.13
C PRO A 124 9.08 -10.16 -12.20
N ASP A 125 8.84 -8.96 -12.74
CA ASP A 125 8.45 -7.74 -12.04
C ASP A 125 6.93 -7.48 -12.06
N THR A 126 6.13 -8.41 -12.60
CA THR A 126 4.69 -8.26 -12.80
C THR A 126 3.92 -9.35 -12.06
N ILE A 127 2.90 -8.96 -11.29
CA ILE A 127 2.00 -9.89 -10.61
C ILE A 127 0.83 -10.21 -11.54
N SER A 128 0.43 -11.49 -11.61
CA SER A 128 -0.76 -11.81 -12.39
C SER A 128 -2.02 -11.39 -11.66
N ARG A 129 -2.98 -10.75 -12.36
CA ARG A 129 -4.31 -10.48 -11.78
C ARG A 129 -5.11 -11.76 -11.51
N ARG A 130 -4.67 -12.89 -12.06
CA ARG A 130 -5.26 -14.21 -11.81
C ARG A 130 -4.66 -14.92 -10.61
N THR A 131 -3.64 -14.33 -9.99
CA THR A 131 -3.09 -14.83 -8.74
C THR A 131 -4.19 -14.83 -7.69
N ARG A 132 -4.49 -16.01 -7.18
CA ARG A 132 -5.40 -16.27 -6.06
C ARG A 132 -4.59 -16.88 -4.93
#